data_AF-A0A3P6BQH3-F1
#
_entry.id   AF-A0A3P6BQH3-F1
#
_cell.length_a   1.000
_cell.length_b   1.000
_cell.length_c   1.000
_cell.angle_alpha   90.00
_cell.angle_beta   90.00
_cell.angle_gamma   90.00
#
_symmetry.space_group_name_H-M   'P 1'
#
loop_
_entity.id
_entity.type
_entity.pdbx_description
1 polymer ?
#
loop_
_entity_poly.entity_id
_entity_poly.type
_entity_poly.pdbx_seq_one_letter_code
_entity_poly.pdbx_strand_id
1 'polypeptide(L)'
;MCTGNPACSGSPITVTITDECPGGPCVSEPVHFDLSGKAMGALAKPGQAAQLRSAGPVSVSYRRAACLYQGTEIAFHVDAGSTPFYMAFVVEYENGEGDLASVGFNRPAEDLCPCEK
;
A
#
# COMPACT_ATOMS: atom_id res chain seq x y z
N MET A 1 12.05 8.49 -1.80
CA MET A 1 13.48 8.67 -2.15
C MET A 1 14.28 8.85 -0.88
N CYS A 2 15.44 8.21 -0.78
CA CYS A 2 16.38 8.43 0.32
C CYS A 2 17.65 9.12 -0.19
N THR A 3 18.19 10.05 0.58
CA THR A 3 19.47 10.74 0.28
C THR A 3 20.39 10.89 1.50
N GLY A 4 19.88 10.75 2.73
CA GLY A 4 20.63 11.02 3.96
C GLY A 4 21.58 9.91 4.43
N ASN A 5 21.59 8.75 3.78
CA ASN A 5 22.47 7.63 4.12
C ASN A 5 23.41 7.31 2.93
N PRO A 6 24.73 7.04 3.16
CA PRO A 6 25.68 6.73 2.09
C PRO A 6 25.27 5.56 1.18
N ALA A 7 24.45 4.64 1.71
CA ALA A 7 23.95 3.49 0.97
C ALA A 7 22.74 3.81 0.09
N CYS A 8 22.12 4.97 0.23
CA CYS A 8 20.97 5.33 -0.59
C CYS A 8 21.36 5.62 -2.04
N SER A 9 20.56 5.11 -2.97
CA SER A 9 20.75 5.28 -4.41
C SER A 9 20.41 6.68 -4.90
N GLY A 10 19.66 7.45 -4.11
CA GLY A 10 19.06 8.72 -4.55
C GLY A 10 17.90 8.54 -5.54
N SER A 11 17.56 7.31 -5.92
CA SER A 11 16.43 7.03 -6.81
C SER A 11 15.15 6.76 -6.01
N PRO A 12 13.98 7.25 -6.45
CA PRO A 12 12.71 6.88 -5.83
C PRO A 12 12.32 5.45 -6.18
N ILE A 13 11.48 4.85 -5.34
CA ILE A 13 10.77 3.61 -5.61
C ILE A 13 9.27 3.85 -5.42
N THR A 14 8.46 3.03 -6.07
CA THR A 14 7.01 2.97 -5.83
C THR A 14 6.71 1.80 -4.90
N VAL A 15 5.86 2.02 -3.90
CA VAL A 15 5.39 0.99 -2.96
C VAL A 15 3.86 1.04 -2.89
N THR A 16 3.24 -0.10 -2.64
CA THR A 16 1.81 -0.21 -2.34
C THR A 16 1.65 -0.32 -0.83
N ILE A 17 0.67 0.42 -0.27
CA ILE A 17 0.31 0.29 1.14
C ILE A 17 -0.62 -0.92 1.28
N THR A 18 -0.22 -1.89 2.11
CA THR A 18 -0.94 -3.16 2.28
C THR A 18 -1.23 -3.50 3.73
N ASP A 19 -0.76 -2.68 4.67
CA ASP A 19 -0.88 -2.94 6.10
C ASP A 19 -0.86 -1.61 6.88
N GLU A 20 -1.29 -1.67 8.13
CA GLU A 20 -1.23 -0.57 9.08
C GLU A 20 -0.23 -0.86 10.21
N CYS A 21 0.48 0.17 10.65
CA CYS A 21 1.37 0.09 11.81
C CYS A 21 0.90 1.07 12.89
N PRO A 22 -0.03 0.65 13.77
CA PRO A 22 -0.72 1.57 14.68
C PRO A 22 0.06 1.89 15.97
N GLY A 23 1.29 1.40 16.13
CA GLY A 23 2.02 1.52 17.40
C GLY A 23 3.54 1.52 17.27
N GLY A 24 4.20 1.62 18.43
CA GLY A 24 5.67 1.60 18.50
C GLY A 24 6.33 2.75 17.74
N PRO A 25 7.43 2.51 17.02
CA PRO A 25 8.13 3.55 16.23
C PRO A 25 7.26 4.21 15.16
N CYS A 26 6.18 3.57 14.71
CA CYS A 26 5.33 4.11 13.65
C CYS A 26 4.51 5.33 14.08
N VAL A 27 4.28 5.49 15.39
CA VAL A 27 3.53 6.63 15.96
C VAL A 27 4.42 7.66 16.63
N SER A 28 5.75 7.50 16.59
CA SER A 28 6.68 8.46 17.19
C SER A 28 6.88 9.71 16.34
N GLU A 29 6.52 9.65 15.05
CA GLU A 29 6.64 10.74 14.09
C GLU A 29 5.30 10.97 13.37
N PRO A 30 5.04 12.17 12.83
CA PRO A 30 3.78 12.45 12.12
C PRO A 30 3.52 11.53 10.92
N VAL A 31 4.59 11.03 10.29
CA VAL A 31 4.53 10.10 9.16
C VAL A 31 5.66 9.10 9.29
N HIS A 32 5.32 7.81 9.27
CA HIS A 32 6.27 6.71 9.31
C HIS A 32 5.89 5.65 8.29
N PHE A 33 6.86 5.22 7.46
CA PHE A 33 6.69 4.09 6.56
C PHE A 33 7.44 2.88 7.11
N ASP A 34 6.70 1.88 7.59
CA ASP A 34 7.29 0.58 7.93
C ASP A 34 7.41 -0.27 6.67
N LEU A 35 8.53 -0.08 5.97
CA LEU A 35 8.76 -0.71 4.68
C LEU A 35 9.21 -2.17 4.85
N SER A 36 8.66 -3.06 4.01
CA SER A 36 9.22 -4.40 3.86
C SER A 36 10.73 -4.35 3.54
N GLY A 37 11.46 -5.38 3.96
CA GLY A 37 12.91 -5.45 3.68
C GLY A 37 13.27 -5.40 2.19
N LYS A 38 12.35 -5.81 1.31
CA LYS A 38 12.48 -5.69 -0.15
C LYS A 38 12.38 -4.23 -0.61
N ALA A 39 11.38 -3.48 -0.12
CA ALA A 39 11.22 -2.06 -0.43
C ALA A 39 12.39 -1.23 0.12
N MET A 40 12.78 -1.43 1.39
CA MET A 40 13.94 -0.74 1.97
C MET A 40 15.23 -1.04 1.17
N GLY A 41 15.44 -2.30 0.77
CA GLY A 41 16.60 -2.68 -0.03
C GLY A 41 16.63 -2.03 -1.42
N ALA A 42 15.48 -1.77 -2.03
CA ALA A 42 15.38 -1.14 -3.36
C ALA A 42 15.73 0.37 -3.33
N LEU A 43 15.71 1.02 -2.16
CA LEU A 43 16.23 2.39 -1.99
C LEU A 43 17.76 2.44 -1.98
N ALA A 44 18.45 1.30 -1.86
CA ALA A 44 19.90 1.25 -1.75
C ALA A 44 20.61 1.25 -3.12
N LYS A 45 21.89 1.62 -3.12
CA LYS A 45 22.81 1.38 -4.24
C LYS A 45 22.95 -0.12 -4.51
N PRO A 46 23.29 -0.53 -5.75
CA PRO A 46 23.57 -1.93 -6.06
C PRO A 46 24.57 -2.55 -5.06
N GLY A 47 24.19 -3.69 -4.48
CA GLY A 47 25.00 -4.40 -3.48
C GLY A 47 24.92 -3.88 -2.04
N GLN A 48 24.24 -2.76 -1.76
CA GLN A 48 24.21 -2.13 -0.44
C GLN A 48 22.87 -2.28 0.31
N ALA A 49 21.97 -3.13 -0.18
CA ALA A 49 20.65 -3.34 0.43
C ALA A 49 20.73 -3.81 1.90
N ALA A 50 21.66 -4.70 2.23
CA ALA A 50 21.85 -5.16 3.61
C ALA A 50 22.32 -4.02 4.53
N GLN A 51 23.29 -3.22 4.05
CA GLN A 51 23.80 -2.06 4.79
C GLN A 51 22.69 -1.04 5.08
N LEU A 52 21.83 -0.75 4.09
CA LEU A 52 20.73 0.19 4.29
C LEU A 52 19.68 -0.35 5.27
N ARG A 53 19.34 -1.65 5.22
CA ARG A 53 18.41 -2.27 6.19
C ARG A 53 18.95 -2.24 7.61
N SER A 54 20.26 -2.38 7.79
CA SER A 54 20.90 -2.34 9.12
C SER A 54 21.10 -0.92 9.65
N ALA A 55 20.77 0.13 8.89
CA ALA A 55 20.96 1.52 9.31
C ALA A 55 19.93 1.99 10.35
N GLY A 56 18.89 1.21 10.63
CA GLY A 56 17.75 1.64 11.44
C GLY A 56 16.82 2.56 10.67
N PRO A 57 16.11 3.50 11.34
CA PRO A 57 15.25 4.48 10.67
C PRO A 57 16.02 5.34 9.67
N VAL A 58 15.45 5.52 8.48
CA VAL A 58 16.06 6.31 7.39
C VAL A 58 15.07 7.37 6.94
N SER A 59 15.50 8.65 6.95
CA SER A 59 14.68 9.75 6.44
C SER A 59 14.47 9.63 4.93
N VAL A 60 13.22 9.77 4.49
CA VAL A 60 12.82 9.70 3.09
C VAL A 60 11.94 10.89 2.72
N SER A 61 12.03 11.32 1.47
CA SER A 61 10.99 12.13 0.83
C SER A 61 10.02 11.22 0.09
N TYR A 62 8.73 11.55 0.12
CA TYR A 62 7.68 10.75 -0.49
C TYR A 62 6.66 11.64 -1.18
N ARG A 63 5.89 11.04 -2.08
CA ARG A 63 4.69 11.61 -2.72
C ARG A 63 3.77 10.45 -3.09
N ARG A 64 2.45 10.68 -3.10
CA ARG A 64 1.53 9.75 -3.75
C ARG A 64 1.87 9.66 -5.24
N ALA A 65 1.71 8.47 -5.79
CA ALA A 65 1.89 8.18 -7.21
C ALA A 65 0.78 7.20 -7.64
N ALA A 66 0.38 7.29 -8.91
CA ALA A 66 -0.63 6.39 -9.43
C ALA A 66 -0.17 4.92 -9.35
N CYS A 67 -1.05 4.04 -8.89
CA CYS A 67 -0.89 2.59 -8.94
C CYS A 67 -0.95 2.10 -10.39
N LEU A 68 -0.05 1.18 -10.74
CA LEU A 68 0.12 0.61 -12.07
C LEU A 68 0.35 -0.90 -12.00
N TYR A 69 -0.74 -1.66 -11.95
CA TYR A 69 -0.76 -3.13 -11.97
C TYR A 69 -0.88 -3.64 -13.41
N GLN A 70 0.26 -3.72 -14.12
CA GLN A 70 0.30 -4.10 -15.53
C GLN A 70 -0.18 -5.54 -15.75
N GLY A 71 -1.15 -5.72 -16.65
CA GLY A 71 -1.68 -7.04 -16.99
C GLY A 71 -2.54 -7.66 -15.89
N THR A 72 -2.88 -6.92 -14.84
CA THR A 72 -3.76 -7.35 -13.76
C THR A 72 -5.04 -6.53 -13.82
N GLU A 73 -6.19 -7.22 -13.85
CA GLU A 73 -7.50 -6.60 -13.75
C GLU A 73 -7.88 -6.39 -12.29
N ILE A 74 -8.83 -5.48 -12.05
CA ILE A 74 -9.45 -5.30 -10.74
C ILE A 74 -10.06 -6.63 -10.30
N ALA A 75 -9.74 -7.07 -9.08
CA ALA A 75 -10.24 -8.31 -8.52
C ALA A 75 -11.12 -8.05 -7.29
N PHE A 76 -12.20 -8.82 -7.17
CA PHE A 76 -13.07 -8.83 -5.99
C PHE A 76 -12.82 -10.11 -5.22
N HIS A 77 -12.18 -10.01 -4.06
CA HIS A 77 -11.92 -11.14 -3.19
C HIS A 77 -12.99 -11.23 -2.10
N VAL A 78 -13.91 -12.20 -2.24
CA VAL A 78 -15.00 -12.41 -1.28
C VAL A 78 -14.45 -13.02 0.02
N ASP A 79 -14.74 -12.38 1.15
CA ASP A 79 -14.33 -12.85 2.46
C ASP A 79 -15.03 -14.18 2.80
N ALA A 80 -14.29 -15.09 3.42
CA ALA A 80 -14.76 -16.43 3.76
C ALA A 80 -15.94 -16.44 4.76
N GLY A 81 -16.14 -15.37 5.53
CA GLY A 81 -17.28 -15.16 6.42
C GLY A 81 -18.57 -14.75 5.71
N SER A 82 -18.54 -14.52 4.39
CA SER A 82 -19.74 -14.18 3.62
C SER A 82 -20.76 -15.32 3.59
N THR A 83 -22.04 -14.96 3.57
CA THR A 83 -23.19 -15.87 3.54
C THR A 83 -24.22 -15.35 2.51
N PRO A 84 -25.29 -16.11 2.20
CA PRO A 84 -26.37 -15.59 1.36
C PRO A 84 -27.08 -14.33 1.88
N PHE A 85 -26.86 -13.96 3.15
CA PHE A 85 -27.51 -12.80 3.79
C PHE A 85 -26.51 -11.71 4.24
N TYR A 86 -25.21 -11.91 4.01
CA TYR A 86 -24.15 -10.98 4.38
C TYR A 86 -22.97 -11.13 3.41
N MET A 87 -22.49 -10.03 2.83
CA MET A 87 -21.38 -10.06 1.88
C MET A 87 -20.30 -9.08 2.32
N ALA A 88 -19.07 -9.59 2.41
CA ALA A 88 -17.87 -8.79 2.60
C ALA A 88 -16.83 -9.20 1.56
N PHE A 89 -16.07 -8.25 1.07
CA PHE A 89 -15.04 -8.48 0.06
C PHE A 89 -14.01 -7.35 0.10
N VAL A 90 -12.83 -7.62 -0.44
CA VAL A 90 -11.80 -6.62 -0.73
C VAL A 90 -11.75 -6.41 -2.24
N VAL A 91 -11.55 -5.16 -2.66
CA VAL A 91 -11.28 -4.82 -4.05
C VAL A 91 -9.79 -4.61 -4.21
N GLU A 92 -9.16 -5.40 -5.07
CA GLU A 92 -7.72 -5.45 -5.25
C GLU A 92 -7.31 -4.94 -6.64
N TYR A 93 -6.05 -4.49 -6.74
CA TYR A 93 -5.41 -4.06 -7.99
C TYR A 93 -6.04 -2.82 -8.67
N GLU A 94 -6.66 -1.95 -7.87
CA GLU A 94 -7.13 -0.64 -8.32
C GLU A 94 -5.97 0.22 -8.83
N ASN A 95 -6.01 0.54 -10.13
CA ASN A 95 -5.05 1.46 -10.75
C ASN A 95 -5.41 2.93 -10.43
N GLY A 96 -4.50 3.85 -10.73
CA GLY A 96 -4.75 5.27 -10.47
C GLY A 96 -4.52 5.62 -9.00
N GLU A 97 -5.46 6.32 -8.35
CA GLU A 97 -5.28 6.75 -6.95
C GLU A 97 -5.14 5.58 -5.96
N GLY A 98 -5.78 4.44 -6.26
CA GLY A 98 -5.70 3.18 -5.51
C GLY A 98 -6.62 3.08 -4.29
N ASP A 99 -7.14 4.20 -3.77
CA ASP A 99 -8.15 4.23 -2.70
C ASP A 99 -9.56 4.41 -3.27
N LEU A 100 -10.51 3.60 -2.78
CA LEU A 100 -11.91 3.68 -3.17
C LEU A 100 -12.66 4.63 -2.25
N ALA A 101 -13.49 5.52 -2.79
CA ALA A 101 -14.33 6.42 -1.99
C ALA A 101 -15.64 5.74 -1.53
N SER A 102 -16.24 4.91 -2.38
CA SER A 102 -17.46 4.15 -2.13
C SER A 102 -17.53 2.95 -3.06
N VAL A 103 -18.18 1.86 -2.62
CA VAL A 103 -18.56 0.73 -3.47
C VAL A 103 -20.06 0.51 -3.29
N GLY A 104 -20.75 0.07 -4.34
CA GLY A 104 -22.16 -0.28 -4.25
C GLY A 104 -22.57 -1.23 -5.35
N PHE A 105 -23.66 -1.95 -5.11
CA PHE A 105 -24.21 -2.93 -6.04
C PHE A 105 -25.56 -2.48 -6.56
N ASN A 106 -25.79 -2.74 -7.85
CA ASN A 106 -27.12 -2.58 -8.43
C ASN A 106 -27.97 -3.80 -8.07
N ARG A 107 -29.16 -3.57 -7.54
CA ARG A 107 -30.17 -4.62 -7.34
C ARG A 107 -31.25 -4.47 -8.41
N PRO A 108 -31.73 -5.57 -9.03
CA PRO A 108 -32.84 -5.49 -9.98
C PRO A 108 -34.06 -4.83 -9.30
N ALA A 109 -34.57 -3.76 -9.91
CA ALA A 109 -35.71 -2.95 -9.44
C ALA A 109 -35.49 -2.05 -8.20
N GLU A 110 -34.24 -1.86 -7.74
CA GLU A 110 -33.91 -0.91 -6.66
C GLU A 110 -32.71 -0.01 -7.03
N ASP A 111 -32.58 1.12 -6.33
CA ASP A 111 -31.42 2.02 -6.42
C ASP A 111 -30.12 1.34 -5.92
N LEU A 112 -28.99 2.00 -6.16
CA LEU A 112 -27.65 1.57 -5.72
C LEU A 112 -27.65 1.23 -4.22
N CYS A 113 -27.26 -0.01 -3.89
CA CYS A 113 -27.09 -0.46 -2.51
C CYS A 113 -25.63 -0.21 -2.09
N PRO A 114 -25.34 0.76 -1.19
CA PRO A 114 -23.98 1.10 -0.80
C PRO A 114 -23.39 0.05 0.15
N CYS A 115 -22.11 -0.24 -0.03
CA CYS A 115 -21.32 -1.03 0.91
C CYS A 115 -20.73 -0.14 2.02
N GLU A 116 -20.69 -0.67 3.23
CA GLU A 116 -19.93 -0.07 4.33
C GLU A 116 -18.44 -0.33 4.13
N LYS A 117 -17.60 0.62 4.58
CA LYS A 117 -16.14 0.51 4.58
C LYS A 117 -15.61 0.11 5.94
#